data_AF-A0A9Q0TPV7-F1
#
_entry.id   AF-A0A9Q0TPV7-F1
#
_cell.length_a   1.000
_cell.length_b   1.000
_cell.length_c   1.000
_cell.angle_alpha   90.00
_cell.angle_beta   90.00
_cell.angle_gamma   90.00
#
_symmetry.space_group_name_H-M   'P 1'
#
loop_
_entity.id
_entity.type
_entity.pdbx_description
1 polymer ?
#
loop_
_entity_poly.entity_id
_entity_poly.type
_entity_poly.pdbx_seq_one_letter_code
_entity_poly.pdbx_strand_id
1 'polypeptide(L)'
;MEKATSSAAPAKIGGGGGSRRQSDLNRSFKLAIRSLLTSCSKQELAKAFSNFSNAEQESLHRLFIQDEFESLCLETQVGTALETVEQLVEEKNLDPLFSEKSNIMDAVQNLSMAKRNEIHYLMGMLEKAEEQNRCLQDRVELLRQKMPDDSGISVVMEKV
;
A
#
# COMPACT_ATOMS: atom_id res chain seq x y z
N MET A 1 -18.58 -36.16 -20.86
CA MET A 1 -17.94 -34.98 -21.48
C MET A 1 -17.11 -34.31 -20.41
N GLU A 2 -15.83 -34.68 -20.34
CA GLU A 2 -14.80 -33.98 -19.57
C GLU A 2 -14.68 -32.53 -20.06
N LYS A 3 -14.46 -31.58 -19.15
CA LYS A 3 -13.72 -30.38 -19.50
C LYS A 3 -12.75 -30.03 -18.38
N ALA A 4 -11.49 -30.14 -18.75
CA ALA A 4 -10.31 -30.07 -17.92
C ALA A 4 -10.12 -28.70 -17.27
N THR A 5 -9.64 -28.76 -16.04
CA THR A 5 -8.95 -27.71 -15.31
C THR A 5 -7.70 -27.28 -16.08
N SER A 6 -7.51 -25.97 -16.28
CA SER A 6 -6.22 -25.41 -16.69
C SER A 6 -5.77 -24.43 -15.61
N SER A 7 -5.10 -25.00 -14.60
CA SER A 7 -4.27 -24.25 -13.66
C SER A 7 -2.94 -24.00 -14.35
N ALA A 8 -2.74 -22.77 -14.83
CA ALA A 8 -1.45 -22.35 -15.36
C ALA A 8 -0.50 -22.08 -14.20
N ALA A 9 0.35 -23.05 -13.89
CA ALA A 9 1.49 -22.86 -13.00
C ALA A 9 2.47 -21.86 -13.63
N PRO A 10 3.06 -20.92 -12.86
CA PRO A 10 4.08 -20.03 -13.39
C PRO A 10 5.34 -20.83 -13.69
N ALA A 11 5.86 -20.63 -14.89
CA ALA A 11 7.07 -21.27 -15.40
C ALA A 11 8.26 -20.91 -14.53
N LYS A 12 8.94 -21.96 -14.03
CA LYS A 12 10.21 -21.86 -13.30
C LYS A 12 11.32 -21.61 -14.32
N ILE A 13 11.67 -20.35 -14.54
CA ILE A 13 12.86 -20.00 -15.33
C ILE A 13 14.06 -20.21 -14.44
N GLY A 14 14.79 -21.31 -14.70
CA GLY A 14 16.05 -21.59 -14.05
C GLY A 14 17.14 -20.64 -14.51
N GLY A 15 17.74 -19.91 -13.57
CA GLY A 15 19.06 -19.32 -13.67
C GLY A 15 19.88 -19.77 -12.46
N GLY A 16 20.75 -20.77 -12.63
CA GLY A 16 21.51 -21.45 -11.58
C GLY A 16 22.63 -20.62 -10.93
N GLY A 17 22.40 -19.36 -10.61
CA GLY A 17 23.26 -18.55 -9.74
C GLY A 17 22.45 -18.13 -8.53
N GLY A 18 22.81 -18.62 -7.34
CA GLY A 18 22.07 -18.27 -6.11
C GLY A 18 21.89 -16.75 -5.97
N SER A 19 20.68 -16.34 -5.61
CA SER A 19 20.31 -14.93 -5.43
C SER A 19 21.33 -14.21 -4.53
N ARG A 20 21.63 -12.94 -4.83
CA ARG A 20 22.56 -12.12 -4.06
C ARG A 20 22.12 -12.07 -2.59
N ARG A 21 20.82 -11.91 -2.35
CA ARG A 21 20.22 -11.95 -1.00
C ARG A 21 20.46 -13.27 -0.27
N GLN A 22 20.38 -14.39 -0.98
CA GLN A 22 20.67 -15.71 -0.40
C GLN A 22 22.15 -15.84 -0.02
N SER A 23 23.06 -15.35 -0.87
CA SER A 23 24.49 -15.34 -0.58
C SER A 23 24.84 -14.45 0.62
N ASP A 24 24.17 -13.29 0.74
CA ASP A 24 24.34 -12.35 1.85
C ASP A 24 23.79 -12.94 3.17
N LEU A 25 22.67 -13.67 3.12
CA LEU A 25 22.13 -14.40 4.28
C LEU A 25 23.13 -15.46 4.77
N ASN A 26 23.61 -16.32 3.86
CA ASN A 26 24.56 -17.38 4.21
C ASN A 26 25.87 -16.80 4.78
N ARG A 27 26.36 -15.71 4.18
CA ARG A 27 27.53 -14.96 4.69
C ARG A 27 27.30 -14.41 6.08
N SER A 28 26.15 -13.78 6.32
CA SER A 28 25.80 -13.17 7.61
C SER A 28 25.69 -14.23 8.71
N PHE A 29 25.04 -15.35 8.43
CA PHE A 29 24.95 -16.47 9.35
C PHE A 29 26.33 -17.03 9.70
N LYS A 30 27.18 -17.28 8.70
CA LYS A 30 28.55 -17.75 8.92
C LYS A 30 29.38 -16.80 9.76
N LEU A 31 29.22 -15.48 9.60
CA LEU A 31 29.90 -14.48 10.42
C LEU A 31 29.39 -14.46 11.87
N ALA A 32 28.07 -14.55 12.05
CA ALA A 32 27.45 -14.61 13.38
C ALA A 32 27.91 -15.85 14.14
N ILE A 33 27.78 -17.03 13.55
CA ILE A 33 28.20 -18.29 14.16
C ILE A 33 29.69 -18.30 14.39
N ARG A 34 30.54 -17.86 13.45
CA ARG A 34 31.99 -17.79 13.69
C ARG A 34 32.32 -17.02 14.96
N SER A 35 31.61 -15.94 15.27
CA SER A 35 31.82 -15.17 16.50
C SER A 35 31.49 -15.97 17.77
N LEU A 36 30.42 -16.78 17.73
CA LEU A 36 30.06 -17.73 18.81
C LEU A 36 31.03 -18.92 18.90
N LEU A 37 31.50 -19.43 17.75
CA LEU A 37 32.45 -20.54 17.69
C LEU A 37 33.86 -20.11 18.15
N THR A 38 34.27 -18.87 17.88
CA THR A 38 35.57 -18.35 18.34
C THR A 38 35.68 -18.27 19.86
N SER A 39 34.55 -18.21 20.58
CA SER A 39 34.53 -18.31 22.05
C SER A 39 34.58 -19.74 22.60
N CYS A 40 34.46 -20.76 21.75
CA CYS A 40 34.50 -22.16 22.18
C CYS A 40 35.36 -22.97 21.21
N SER A 41 36.66 -23.04 21.50
CA SER A 41 37.62 -23.80 20.69
C SER A 41 37.35 -25.31 20.74
N LYS A 42 37.75 -26.05 19.71
CA LYS A 42 37.70 -27.53 19.69
C LYS A 42 38.34 -28.14 20.95
N GLN A 43 39.36 -27.48 21.48
CA GLN A 43 40.11 -27.92 22.66
C GLN A 43 39.35 -27.67 23.97
N GLU A 44 38.59 -26.58 24.07
CA GLU A 44 37.68 -26.32 25.20
C GLU A 44 36.49 -27.27 25.19
N LEU A 45 35.95 -27.55 24.01
CA LEU A 45 34.89 -28.54 23.83
C LEU A 45 35.37 -29.95 24.22
N ALA A 46 36.54 -30.37 23.76
CA ALA A 46 37.14 -31.66 24.14
C ALA A 46 37.42 -31.76 25.66
N LYS A 47 37.78 -30.65 26.31
CA LYS A 47 37.95 -30.60 27.77
C LYS A 47 36.62 -30.67 28.51
N ALA A 48 35.59 -29.95 28.05
CA ALA A 48 34.27 -29.97 28.66
C ALA A 48 33.60 -31.36 28.55
N PHE A 49 33.90 -32.09 27.47
CA PHE A 49 33.37 -33.42 27.20
C PHE A 49 34.46 -34.51 27.25
N SER A 50 35.35 -34.48 28.24
CA SER A 50 36.47 -35.43 28.36
C SER A 50 36.04 -36.89 28.54
N ASN A 51 34.80 -37.12 28.96
CA ASN A 51 34.23 -38.46 29.15
C ASN A 51 33.72 -39.09 27.84
N PHE A 52 33.70 -38.31 26.76
CA PHE A 52 33.23 -38.73 25.45
C PHE A 52 34.42 -39.25 24.63
N SER A 53 34.17 -40.21 23.76
CA SER A 53 35.18 -40.68 22.81
C SER A 53 35.54 -39.57 21.80
N ASN A 54 36.71 -39.68 21.18
CA ASN A 54 37.13 -38.73 20.13
C ASN A 54 36.11 -38.64 18.98
N ALA A 55 35.45 -39.75 18.64
CA ALA A 55 34.43 -39.77 17.59
C ALA A 55 33.18 -38.96 17.98
N GLU A 56 32.75 -39.07 19.25
CA GLU A 56 31.60 -38.31 19.76
C GLU A 56 31.94 -36.82 19.90
N GLN A 57 33.15 -36.47 20.35
CA GLN A 57 33.63 -35.09 20.39
C GLN A 57 33.70 -34.47 18.99
N GLU A 58 34.13 -35.23 17.99
CA GLU A 58 34.09 -34.77 16.59
C GLU A 58 32.67 -34.55 16.08
N SER A 59 31.74 -35.47 16.35
CA SER A 59 30.34 -35.30 15.99
C SER A 59 29.73 -34.07 16.66
N LEU A 60 30.03 -33.83 17.95
CA LEU A 60 29.53 -32.67 18.68
C LEU A 60 30.10 -31.36 18.11
N HIS A 61 31.38 -31.34 17.76
CA HIS A 61 32.01 -30.20 17.09
C HIS A 61 31.43 -29.97 15.69
N ARG A 62 31.05 -31.03 14.97
CA ARG A 62 30.42 -30.93 13.63
C ARG A 62 28.98 -30.39 13.73
N LEU A 63 28.21 -30.89 14.70
CA LEU A 63 26.87 -30.39 15.04
C LEU A 63 26.90 -28.91 15.43
N PHE A 64 27.91 -28.51 16.21
CA PHE A 64 28.11 -27.12 16.61
C PHE A 64 28.39 -26.19 15.43
N ILE A 65 28.99 -26.70 14.33
CA ILE A 65 29.52 -25.85 13.28
C ILE A 65 28.55 -25.57 12.12
N GLN A 66 27.71 -26.49 11.61
CA GLN A 66 27.03 -26.12 10.34
C GLN A 66 25.82 -26.87 9.76
N ASP A 67 25.39 -28.05 10.19
CA ASP A 67 24.44 -28.80 9.35
C ASP A 67 22.96 -28.40 9.52
N GLU A 68 22.55 -27.92 10.69
CA GLU A 68 21.13 -27.65 10.96
C GLU A 68 20.59 -26.42 10.22
N PHE A 69 21.40 -25.38 10.04
CA PHE A 69 20.95 -24.12 9.42
C PHE A 69 20.68 -24.25 7.91
N GLU A 70 21.55 -24.95 7.19
CA GLU A 70 21.37 -25.15 5.75
C GLU A 70 20.13 -26.04 5.49
N SER A 71 19.94 -27.08 6.30
CA SER A 71 18.73 -27.91 6.28
C SER A 71 17.47 -27.10 6.58
N LEU A 72 17.50 -26.24 7.61
CA LEU A 72 16.39 -25.38 7.96
C LEU A 72 16.07 -24.38 6.85
N CYS A 73 17.08 -23.80 6.19
CA CYS A 73 16.88 -22.88 5.06
C CYS A 73 16.21 -23.57 3.86
N LEU A 74 16.54 -24.85 3.62
CA LEU A 74 15.91 -25.67 2.58
C LEU A 74 14.46 -26.01 2.96
N GLU A 75 14.23 -26.46 4.20
CA GLU A 75 12.90 -26.81 4.71
C GLU A 75 11.94 -25.62 4.65
N THR A 76 12.41 -24.46 5.11
CA THR A 76 11.62 -23.22 5.14
C THR A 76 11.56 -22.50 3.79
N GLN A 77 12.24 -23.02 2.76
CA GLN A 77 12.30 -22.46 1.41
C GLN A 77 12.75 -20.98 1.38
N VAL A 78 13.64 -20.59 2.30
CA VAL A 78 14.14 -19.21 2.40
C VAL A 78 14.85 -18.78 1.12
N GLY A 79 15.57 -19.70 0.45
CA GLY A 79 16.18 -19.43 -0.85
C GLY A 79 15.15 -18.97 -1.90
N THR A 80 14.06 -19.72 -2.06
CA THR A 80 12.96 -19.40 -2.98
C THR A 80 12.29 -18.07 -2.64
N ALA A 81 12.06 -17.81 -1.35
CA ALA A 81 11.47 -16.56 -0.89
C ALA A 81 12.38 -15.36 -1.21
N LEU A 82 13.68 -15.48 -0.96
CA LEU A 82 14.65 -14.43 -1.25
C LEU A 82 14.83 -14.18 -2.76
N GLU A 83 14.80 -15.24 -3.56
CA GLU A 83 14.80 -15.14 -5.03
C GLU A 83 13.55 -14.41 -5.54
N THR A 84 12.36 -14.74 -5.00
CA THR A 84 11.11 -14.07 -5.34
C THR A 84 11.14 -12.59 -4.96
N VAL A 85 11.67 -12.26 -3.79
CA VAL A 85 11.84 -10.86 -3.36
C VAL A 85 12.82 -10.12 -4.26
N GLU A 86 13.93 -10.74 -4.65
CA GLU A 86 14.90 -10.14 -5.56
C GLU A 86 14.26 -9.84 -6.92
N GLN A 87 13.53 -10.81 -7.49
CA GLN A 87 12.79 -10.64 -8.73
C GLN A 87 11.75 -9.51 -8.65
N LEU A 88 10.95 -9.46 -7.56
CA LEU A 88 9.96 -8.41 -7.36
C LEU A 88 10.61 -7.03 -7.24
N VAL A 89 11.73 -6.92 -6.53
CA VAL A 89 12.46 -5.64 -6.41
C VAL A 89 13.01 -5.20 -7.76
N GLU A 90 13.56 -6.12 -8.55
CA GLU A 90 14.04 -5.81 -9.89
C GLU A 90 12.90 -5.37 -10.82
N GLU A 91 11.78 -6.09 -10.83
CA GLU A 91 10.57 -5.71 -11.59
C GLU A 91 10.08 -4.31 -11.17
N LYS A 92 10.02 -4.03 -9.87
CA LYS A 92 9.59 -2.73 -9.34
C LYS A 92 10.51 -1.58 -9.75
N ASN A 93 11.81 -1.82 -9.82
CA ASN A 93 12.77 -0.81 -10.26
C ASN A 93 12.73 -0.57 -11.77
N LEU A 94 12.28 -1.56 -12.54
CA LEU A 94 12.13 -1.46 -13.99
C LEU A 94 10.80 -0.85 -14.44
N ASP A 95 9.77 -0.84 -13.58
CA ASP A 95 8.47 -0.22 -13.85
C ASP A 95 8.51 1.30 -13.57
N PRO A 96 8.61 2.16 -14.61
CA PRO A 96 8.71 3.61 -14.43
C PRO A 96 7.41 4.21 -13.87
N LEU A 97 6.29 3.51 -14.04
CA LEU A 97 4.97 3.95 -13.60
C LEU A 97 4.70 3.58 -12.13
N PHE A 98 5.54 2.76 -11.50
CA PHE A 98 5.32 2.35 -10.12
C PHE A 98 5.39 3.54 -9.15
N SER A 99 6.35 4.46 -9.36
CA SER A 99 6.43 5.72 -8.60
C SER A 99 5.33 6.70 -8.99
N GLU A 100 4.91 6.70 -10.26
CA GLU A 100 3.89 7.62 -10.78
C GLU A 100 2.47 7.24 -10.34
N LYS A 101 2.21 5.95 -10.12
CA LYS A 101 0.93 5.44 -9.60
C LYS A 101 0.56 6.05 -8.24
N SER A 102 1.55 6.30 -7.37
CA SER A 102 1.31 7.02 -6.11
C SER A 102 0.87 8.46 -6.37
N ASN A 103 1.57 9.16 -7.26
CA ASN A 103 1.26 10.55 -7.62
C ASN A 103 -0.13 10.71 -8.24
N ILE A 104 -0.55 9.76 -9.09
CA ILE A 104 -1.87 9.77 -9.72
C ILE A 104 -2.98 9.59 -8.68
N MET A 105 -2.80 8.69 -7.71
CA MET A 105 -3.80 8.46 -6.66
C MET A 105 -3.99 9.70 -5.78
N ASP A 106 -2.89 10.36 -5.41
CA ASP A 106 -2.92 11.60 -4.65
C ASP A 106 -3.59 12.73 -5.44
N ALA A 107 -3.29 12.85 -6.74
CA ALA A 107 -3.94 13.83 -7.62
C ALA A 107 -5.45 13.60 -7.72
N VAL A 108 -5.89 12.34 -7.84
CA VAL A 108 -7.32 11.97 -7.88
C VAL A 108 -8.01 12.34 -6.56
N GLN A 109 -7.37 12.07 -5.41
CA GLN A 109 -7.91 12.41 -4.11
C GLN A 109 -8.04 13.92 -3.91
N ASN A 110 -7.01 14.68 -4.27
CA ASN A 110 -7.00 16.14 -4.20
C ASN A 110 -8.09 16.75 -5.11
N LEU A 111 -8.21 16.26 -6.34
CA LEU A 111 -9.24 16.71 -7.28
C LEU A 111 -10.66 16.41 -6.74
N SER A 112 -10.87 15.23 -6.18
CA SER A 112 -12.15 14.84 -5.57
C SER A 112 -12.51 15.74 -4.38
N MET A 113 -11.53 16.08 -3.54
CA MET A 113 -11.72 17.00 -2.42
C MET A 113 -12.06 18.42 -2.92
N ALA A 114 -11.30 18.94 -3.88
CA ALA A 114 -11.56 20.25 -4.48
C ALA A 114 -12.97 20.33 -5.09
N LYS A 115 -13.39 19.30 -5.82
CA LYS A 115 -14.74 19.22 -6.39
C LYS A 115 -15.83 19.25 -5.31
N ARG A 116 -15.65 18.52 -4.21
CA ARG A 116 -16.63 18.49 -3.10
C ARG A 116 -16.75 19.86 -2.43
N ASN A 117 -15.62 20.53 -2.23
CA ASN A 117 -15.58 21.88 -1.65
C ASN A 117 -16.29 22.90 -2.57
N GLU A 118 -16.05 22.82 -3.88
CA GLU A 118 -16.70 23.69 -4.87
C GLU A 118 -18.21 23.47 -4.90
N ILE A 119 -18.68 22.21 -4.88
CA ILE A 119 -20.11 21.91 -4.80
C ILE A 119 -20.73 22.53 -3.54
N HIS A 120 -20.07 22.38 -2.39
CA HIS A 120 -20.57 22.95 -1.14
C HIS A 120 -20.61 24.49 -1.18
N TYR A 121 -19.60 25.12 -1.78
CA TYR A 121 -19.56 26.57 -1.96
C TYR A 121 -20.70 27.07 -2.85
N LEU A 122 -20.89 26.45 -4.02
CA LEU A 122 -21.93 26.82 -4.98
C LEU A 122 -23.33 26.58 -4.40
N MET A 123 -23.54 25.50 -3.65
CA MET A 123 -24.80 25.21 -2.97
C MET A 123 -25.13 26.33 -1.96
N GLY A 124 -24.17 26.76 -1.15
CA GLY A 124 -24.37 27.87 -0.22
C GLY A 124 -24.60 29.23 -0.90
N MET A 125 -24.05 29.45 -2.09
CA MET A 125 -24.38 30.64 -2.89
C MET A 125 -25.80 30.58 -3.44
N LEU A 126 -26.22 29.41 -3.92
CA LEU A 126 -27.56 29.20 -4.48
C LEU A 126 -28.63 29.44 -3.40
N GLU A 127 -28.47 28.86 -2.21
CA GLU A 127 -29.38 29.04 -1.08
C GLU A 127 -29.58 30.53 -0.73
N LYS A 128 -28.49 31.32 -0.72
CA LYS A 128 -28.55 32.76 -0.46
C LYS A 128 -29.30 33.52 -1.55
N ALA A 129 -29.06 33.17 -2.82
CA ALA A 129 -29.75 33.79 -3.95
C ALA A 129 -31.25 33.45 -3.96
N GLU A 130 -31.61 32.21 -3.62
CA GLU A 130 -32.99 31.77 -3.49
C GLU A 130 -33.73 32.50 -2.37
N GLU A 131 -33.10 32.71 -1.21
CA GLU A 131 -33.68 33.48 -0.11
C GLU A 131 -33.91 34.94 -0.50
N GLN A 132 -32.94 35.56 -1.17
CA GLN A 132 -33.10 36.92 -1.69
C GLN A 132 -34.25 37.02 -2.70
N ASN A 133 -34.39 36.04 -3.59
CA ASN A 133 -35.49 35.98 -4.54
C ASN A 133 -36.85 35.82 -3.85
N ARG A 134 -36.96 34.96 -2.82
CA ARG A 134 -38.18 34.82 -2.01
C ARG A 134 -38.58 36.16 -1.38
N CYS A 135 -37.65 36.83 -0.70
CA CYS A 135 -37.89 38.16 -0.10
C CYS A 135 -38.35 39.20 -1.13
N LEU A 136 -37.77 39.20 -2.34
CA LEU A 136 -38.18 40.10 -3.41
C LEU A 136 -39.57 39.77 -3.94
N GLN A 137 -39.89 38.49 -4.11
CA GLN A 137 -41.23 38.05 -4.53
C GLN A 137 -42.29 38.45 -3.51
N ASP A 138 -42.06 38.22 -2.21
CA ASP A 138 -42.98 38.62 -1.13
C ASP A 138 -43.25 40.12 -1.15
N ARG A 139 -42.19 40.92 -1.37
CA ARG A 139 -42.31 42.38 -1.49
C ARG A 139 -43.10 42.80 -2.74
N VAL A 140 -42.88 42.15 -3.88
CA VAL A 140 -43.62 42.44 -5.12
C VAL A 140 -45.10 42.12 -4.93
N GLU A 141 -45.42 41.01 -4.27
CA GLU A 141 -46.80 40.59 -4.01
C GLU A 141 -47.52 41.55 -3.06
N LEU A 142 -46.85 42.02 -1.99
CA LEU A 142 -47.38 43.04 -1.09
C LEU A 142 -47.69 44.35 -1.83
N LEU A 143 -46.80 44.77 -2.75
CA LEU A 143 -47.01 45.97 -3.56
C LEU A 143 -48.19 45.81 -4.53
N ARG A 144 -48.37 44.63 -5.12
CA ARG A 144 -49.55 44.32 -5.95
C ARG A 144 -50.84 44.40 -5.15
N GLN A 145 -50.89 43.83 -3.95
CA GLN A 145 -52.09 43.89 -3.11
C GLN A 145 -52.45 45.32 -2.64
N LYS A 146 -51.43 46.18 -2.44
CA LYS A 146 -51.63 47.59 -2.08
C LYS A 146 -52.11 48.46 -3.24
N MET A 147 -51.96 47.98 -4.48
CA MET A 147 -52.46 48.62 -5.69
C MET A 147 -53.72 47.87 -6.16
N PRO A 148 -54.91 48.13 -5.60
CA PRO A 148 -56.13 47.57 -6.18
C PRO A 148 -56.25 48.08 -7.62
N ASP A 149 -56.63 47.18 -8.55
CA ASP A 149 -56.81 47.48 -9.97
C ASP A 149 -57.46 48.85 -10.15
N ASP A 150 -56.70 49.80 -10.72
CA ASP A 150 -57.19 51.14 -11.03
C ASP A 150 -58.15 51.06 -12.23
N SER A 151 -59.36 50.57 -11.93
CA SER A 151 -60.57 50.64 -12.75
C SER A 151 -61.49 51.74 -12.20
N GLY A 152 -60.97 52.66 -11.37
CA GLY A 152 -61.77 53.51 -10.50
C GLY A 152 -61.49 55.01 -10.58
N ILE A 153 -60.58 55.50 -11.43
CA ILE A 153 -60.28 56.93 -11.51
C ILE A 153 -60.21 57.41 -12.96
N SER A 154 -61.38 57.75 -13.52
CA SER A 154 -61.51 58.92 -14.40
C SER A 154 -62.90 59.51 -14.22
N VAL A 155 -63.09 60.13 -13.05
CA VAL A 155 -64.11 61.15 -12.82
C VAL A 155 -63.90 62.29 -13.82
N VAL A 156 -64.96 62.55 -14.60
CA VAL A 156 -65.47 63.88 -14.99
C VAL A 156 -64.41 64.98 -15.10
N MET A 157 -63.98 65.29 -16.33
CA MET A 157 -63.64 66.67 -16.70
C MET A 157 -64.69 67.20 -17.67
N GLU A 158 -65.43 68.18 -17.16
CA GLU A 158 -66.50 68.95 -17.78
C GLU A 158 -65.94 70.04 -18.74
N LYS A 159 -66.70 70.30 -19.82
CA LYS A 159 -66.78 71.50 -20.69
C LYS A 159 -65.61 71.88 -21.62
N VAL A 160 -65.89 71.81 -22.94
CA VAL A 160 -66.04 72.98 -23.85
C VAL A 160 -67.19 72.71 -24.82
#